data_AF-A0A2D9Q6T5-F1
#
_entry.id   AF-A0A2D9Q6T5-F1
#
_cell.length_a   1.000
_cell.length_b   1.000
_cell.length_c   1.000
_cell.angle_alpha   90.00
_cell.angle_beta   90.00
_cell.angle_gamma   90.00
#
_symmetry.space_group_name_H-M   'P 1'
#
loop_
_entity.id
_entity.type
_entity.pdbx_description
1 polymer ?
#
loop_
_entity_poly.entity_id
_entity_poly.type
_entity_poly.pdbx_seq_one_letter_code
_entity_poly.pdbx_strand_id
1 'polypeptide(L)'
;MKTKLSIFFLLISLMTADLAFASFPVARTNAATTTTVAVDSNATTPALYSPAASSYNKWVAVALLVFLGFAAAHRWYAGKPTLWNILFIITLGGLGIWALVDLINILTDNF
;
A
#
# COMPACT_ATOMS: atom_id res chain seq x y z
N MET A 1 -3.33 -23.86 -21.46
CA MET A 1 -2.57 -22.70 -20.96
C MET A 1 -2.73 -22.42 -19.45
N LYS A 2 -3.75 -22.99 -18.78
CA LYS A 2 -4.11 -22.71 -17.38
C LYS A 2 -3.14 -23.29 -16.32
N THR A 3 -2.48 -24.42 -16.63
CA THR A 3 -1.55 -25.09 -15.71
C THR A 3 -0.26 -24.31 -15.48
N LYS A 4 0.24 -23.60 -16.51
CA LYS A 4 1.45 -22.77 -16.42
C LYS A 4 1.26 -21.58 -15.49
N LEU A 5 0.08 -20.95 -15.54
CA LEU A 5 -0.26 -19.82 -14.67
C LEU A 5 -0.48 -20.26 -13.22
N SER A 6 -1.07 -21.45 -13.00
CA SER A 6 -1.25 -22.02 -11.66
C SER A 6 0.07 -22.45 -11.02
N ILE A 7 0.99 -23.06 -11.79
CA ILE A 7 2.32 -23.46 -11.31
C ILE A 7 3.18 -22.25 -10.96
N PHE A 8 3.08 -21.17 -11.74
CA PHE A 8 3.78 -19.92 -11.46
C PHE A 8 3.32 -19.28 -10.14
N PHE A 9 2.01 -19.32 -9.87
CA PHE A 9 1.44 -18.83 -8.61
C PHE A 9 1.84 -19.71 -7.41
N LEU A 10 1.89 -21.04 -7.58
CA LEU A 10 2.35 -21.98 -6.56
C LEU A 10 3.83 -21.80 -6.21
N LEU A 11 4.70 -21.55 -7.20
CA LEU A 11 6.12 -21.28 -6.95
C LEU A 11 6.34 -19.98 -6.15
N ILE A 12 5.58 -18.93 -6.45
CA ILE A 12 5.67 -17.65 -5.74
C ILE A 12 5.25 -17.77 -4.28
N SER A 13 4.22 -18.56 -3.98
CA SER A 13 3.78 -18.82 -2.60
C SER A 13 4.78 -19.65 -1.78
N LEU A 14 5.65 -20.42 -2.43
CA LEU A 14 6.63 -21.28 -1.77
C LEU A 14 7.93 -20.52 -1.40
N MET A 15 8.15 -19.35 -2.00
CA MET A 15 9.34 -18.50 -1.79
C MET A 15 9.18 -17.44 -0.68
N THR A 16 8.00 -17.34 -0.05
CA THR A 16 7.73 -16.36 1.01
C THR A 16 7.80 -16.95 2.42
N ALA A 17 8.22 -18.21 2.56
CA ALA A 17 8.36 -18.86 3.85
C ALA A 17 9.80 -18.77 4.36
N ASP A 18 10.16 -17.64 4.96
CA ASP A 18 11.34 -17.53 5.83
C ASP A 18 10.92 -17.61 7.31
N LEU A 19 11.48 -18.60 8.01
CA LEU A 19 11.29 -18.83 9.43
C LEU A 19 12.20 -17.90 10.24
N ALA A 20 11.64 -16.83 10.81
CA ALA A 20 12.37 -15.98 11.74
C ALA A 20 12.33 -16.57 13.16
N PHE A 21 13.36 -17.32 13.54
CA PHE A 21 13.66 -17.60 14.96
C PHE A 21 14.78 -16.67 15.42
N ALA A 22 14.46 -15.72 16.29
CA ALA A 22 15.43 -14.90 17.00
C ALA A 22 15.11 -14.92 18.50
N SER A 23 15.89 -15.69 19.26
CA SER A 23 15.91 -15.64 20.72
C SER A 23 17.33 -15.28 21.15
N PHE A 24 17.56 -14.00 21.43
CA PHE A 24 18.78 -13.55 22.10
C PHE A 24 18.53 -13.48 23.61
N PRO A 25 19.30 -14.18 24.45
CA PRO A 25 19.16 -14.06 25.90
C PRO A 25 19.54 -12.65 26.36
N VAL A 26 18.63 -11.94 27.02
CA VAL A 26 18.93 -10.72 27.77
C VAL A 26 18.93 -11.07 29.25
N ALA A 27 20.12 -11.15 29.85
CA ALA A 27 20.24 -11.23 31.29
C ALA A 27 19.81 -9.88 31.90
N ARG A 28 18.60 -9.82 32.47
CA ARG A 28 18.18 -8.71 33.32
C ARG A 28 18.90 -8.87 34.66
N THR A 29 19.94 -8.08 34.90
CA THR A 29 20.43 -7.88 36.26
C THR A 29 19.36 -7.14 37.05
N ASN A 30 18.99 -7.72 38.17
CA ASN A 30 17.87 -7.35 39.02
C ASN A 30 17.85 -5.85 39.36
N ALA A 31 16.84 -5.14 38.86
CA ALA A 31 16.29 -3.97 39.52
C ALA A 31 14.77 -4.00 39.29
N ALA A 32 14.04 -4.44 40.31
CA ALA A 32 12.59 -4.32 40.35
C ALA A 32 12.22 -2.84 40.48
N THR A 33 11.76 -2.24 39.40
CA THR A 33 10.99 -1.00 39.45
C THR A 33 9.64 -1.29 38.82
N THR A 34 8.69 -1.63 39.68
CA THR A 34 7.27 -1.76 39.37
C THR A 34 6.73 -0.38 39.05
N THR A 35 6.73 -0.01 37.77
CA THR A 35 5.82 1.02 37.26
C THR A 35 4.70 0.30 36.54
N THR A 36 3.63 0.00 37.27
CA THR A 36 2.37 -0.48 36.69
C THR A 36 1.75 0.66 35.88
N VAL A 37 2.08 0.74 34.59
CA VAL A 37 1.21 1.40 33.62
C VAL A 37 0.24 0.34 33.14
N ALA A 38 -1.03 0.45 33.52
CA ALA A 38 -2.09 -0.36 32.96
C ALA A 38 -2.14 -0.08 31.45
N VAL A 39 -1.68 -1.06 30.64
CA VAL A 39 -1.87 -1.05 29.19
C VAL A 39 -3.27 -1.57 28.93
N ASP A 40 -4.19 -0.64 28.68
CA ASP A 40 -5.51 -0.94 28.16
C ASP A 40 -5.33 -1.47 26.71
N SER A 41 -5.70 -2.72 26.47
CA SER A 41 -5.52 -3.43 25.18
C SER A 41 -6.47 -2.95 24.08
N ASN A 42 -7.02 -1.75 24.20
CA ASN A 42 -7.91 -1.13 23.22
C ASN A 42 -7.28 0.13 22.60
N ALA A 43 -5.98 0.07 22.31
CA ALA A 43 -5.30 1.09 21.52
C ALA A 43 -5.63 0.86 20.03
N THR A 44 -6.68 1.52 19.55
CA THR A 44 -6.76 1.88 18.12
C THR A 44 -5.50 2.66 17.81
N THR A 45 -4.54 2.02 17.14
CA THR A 45 -3.29 2.66 16.74
C THR A 45 -3.66 3.86 15.85
N PRO A 46 -3.45 5.11 16.30
CA PRO A 46 -3.63 6.23 15.40
C PRO A 46 -2.58 6.04 14.32
N ALA A 47 -3.00 5.84 13.07
CA ALA A 47 -2.06 5.78 11.97
C ALA A 47 -1.34 7.15 11.91
N LEU A 48 -0.04 7.12 12.15
CA LEU A 48 0.85 8.26 12.07
C LEU A 48 0.99 8.64 10.59
N TYR A 49 0.04 9.42 10.06
CA TYR A 49 0.15 10.00 8.73
C TYR A 49 1.07 11.21 8.82
N SER A 50 2.28 11.09 8.25
CA SER A 50 3.17 12.24 8.08
C SER A 50 2.51 13.23 7.10
N PRO A 51 2.32 14.51 7.48
CA PRO A 51 1.75 15.53 6.61
C PRO A 51 2.54 15.77 5.31
N ALA A 52 3.80 15.30 5.25
CA ALA A 52 4.66 15.41 4.09
C ALA A 52 4.53 14.23 3.09
N ALA A 53 3.81 13.17 3.42
CA ALA A 53 3.77 11.94 2.62
C ALA A 53 2.92 12.02 1.34
N SER A 54 2.17 13.11 1.11
CA SER A 54 1.26 13.22 -0.04
C SER A 54 1.56 14.37 -1.00
N SER A 55 2.77 14.95 -1.01
CA SER A 55 3.10 16.02 -1.96
C SER A 55 3.48 15.44 -3.33
N TYR A 56 2.52 14.86 -4.04
CA TYR A 56 2.71 14.51 -5.45
C TYR A 56 2.44 15.73 -6.35
N ASN A 57 3.16 15.83 -7.47
CA ASN A 57 2.95 16.95 -8.39
C ASN A 57 1.73 16.67 -9.29
N LYS A 58 0.67 17.47 -9.14
CA LYS A 58 -0.58 17.31 -9.91
C LYS A 58 -0.38 17.27 -11.43
N TRP A 59 0.52 18.10 -11.97
CA TRP A 59 0.78 18.12 -13.41
C TRP A 59 1.47 16.85 -13.90
N VAL A 60 2.33 16.26 -13.07
CA VAL A 60 2.94 14.96 -13.35
C VAL A 60 1.89 13.86 -13.30
N ALA A 61 0.95 13.90 -12.35
CA ALA A 61 -0.15 12.95 -12.27
C ALA A 61 -1.06 13.01 -13.53
N VAL A 62 -1.39 14.21 -14.02
CA VAL A 62 -2.16 14.39 -15.26
C VAL A 62 -1.39 13.88 -16.48
N ALA A 63 -0.08 14.15 -16.58
CA ALA A 63 0.73 13.60 -17.67
C ALA A 63 0.74 12.06 -17.65
N LEU A 64 0.91 11.45 -16.48
CA LEU A 64 0.86 10.00 -16.29
C LEU A 64 -0.51 9.40 -16.63
N LEU A 65 -1.59 10.13 -16.40
CA LEU A 65 -2.94 9.73 -16.82
C LEU A 65 -3.07 9.68 -18.35
N VAL A 66 -2.56 10.68 -19.07
CA VAL A 66 -2.69 10.75 -20.54
C VAL A 66 -1.83 9.70 -21.25
N PHE A 67 -0.58 9.52 -20.81
CA PHE A 67 0.35 8.59 -21.46
C PHE A 67 0.25 7.15 -20.95
N LEU A 68 -0.09 6.96 -19.67
CA LEU A 68 -0.04 5.67 -18.99
C LEU A 68 -1.29 5.42 -18.13
N GLY A 69 -2.42 6.01 -18.53
CA GLY A 69 -3.71 5.89 -17.86
C GLY A 69 -4.21 4.46 -17.74
N PHE A 70 -3.97 3.62 -18.76
CA PHE A 70 -4.36 2.22 -18.76
C PHE A 70 -3.70 1.39 -17.64
N ALA A 71 -2.49 1.75 -17.21
CA ALA A 71 -1.76 1.06 -16.14
C ALA A 71 -1.98 1.70 -14.75
N ALA A 72 -2.96 2.62 -14.61
CA ALA A 72 -3.22 3.37 -13.38
C ALA A 72 -2.02 4.18 -12.85
N ALA A 73 -1.07 4.57 -13.71
CA ALA A 73 0.20 5.19 -13.28
C ALA A 73 0.04 6.44 -12.41
N HIS A 74 -1.01 7.23 -12.67
CA HIS A 74 -1.41 8.39 -11.87
C HIS A 74 -1.76 8.03 -10.41
N ARG A 75 -2.42 6.88 -10.16
CA ARG A 75 -2.77 6.39 -8.82
C ARG A 75 -1.57 5.79 -8.08
N TRP A 76 -0.67 5.15 -8.82
CA TRP A 76 0.61 4.68 -8.30
C TRP A 76 1.50 5.84 -7.85
N TYR A 77 1.52 6.92 -8.63
CA TYR A 77 2.27 8.13 -8.32
C TYR A 77 1.71 8.88 -7.10
N ALA A 78 0.39 8.88 -6.91
CA ALA A 78 -0.26 9.47 -5.73
C ALA A 78 -0.23 8.58 -4.48
N GLY A 79 0.38 7.39 -4.52
CA GLY A 79 0.47 6.51 -3.35
C GLY A 79 -0.85 5.87 -2.92
N LYS A 80 -1.83 5.75 -3.83
CA LYS A 80 -3.11 5.09 -3.54
C LYS A 80 -2.92 3.59 -3.23
N PRO A 81 -3.86 2.97 -2.49
CA PRO A 81 -3.77 1.56 -2.14
C PRO A 81 -3.58 0.66 -3.38
N THR A 82 -2.51 -0.11 -3.38
CA THR A 82 -2.10 -1.07 -4.44
C THR A 82 -3.27 -1.93 -4.93
N LEU A 83 -4.11 -2.41 -4.01
CA LEU A 83 -5.23 -3.30 -4.32
C LEU A 83 -6.31 -2.64 -5.20
N TRP A 84 -6.57 -1.34 -4.99
CA TRP A 84 -7.49 -0.56 -5.82
C TRP A 84 -6.92 -0.28 -7.22
N ASN A 85 -5.61 -0.10 -7.32
CA ASN A 85 -4.94 0.13 -8.60
C ASN A 85 -4.95 -1.14 -9.46
N ILE A 86 -4.76 -2.32 -8.86
CA ILE A 86 -4.91 -3.60 -9.56
C ILE A 86 -6.36 -3.78 -10.06
N LEU A 87 -7.35 -3.47 -9.22
CA LEU A 87 -8.76 -3.62 -9.60
C LEU A 87 -9.14 -2.70 -10.77
N PHE A 88 -8.58 -1.49 -10.81
CA PHE A 88 -8.72 -0.59 -11.95
C PHE A 88 -8.16 -1.18 -13.25
N ILE A 89 -6.97 -1.77 -13.20
CA ILE A 89 -6.32 -2.35 -14.39
C ILE A 89 -7.12 -3.58 -14.87
N ILE A 90 -7.62 -4.41 -13.96
CA ILE A 90 -8.46 -5.58 -14.28
C ILE A 90 -9.77 -5.14 -14.94
N THR A 91 -10.33 -4.00 -14.54
CA THR A 91 -11.52 -3.41 -15.17
C THR A 91 -11.19 -2.58 -16.42
N LEU A 92 -9.93 -2.62 -16.90
CA LEU A 92 -9.43 -1.83 -18.04
C LEU A 92 -9.72 -0.33 -17.88
N GLY A 93 -9.73 0.18 -16.64
CA GLY A 93 -10.03 1.57 -16.33
C GLY A 93 -11.47 2.00 -16.65
N GLY A 94 -12.42 1.05 -16.72
CA GLY A 94 -13.84 1.33 -16.93
C GLY A 94 -14.14 2.08 -18.24
N LEU A 95 -13.47 1.72 -19.34
CA LEU A 95 -13.55 2.41 -20.65
C LEU A 95 -13.14 3.90 -20.62
N GLY A 96 -12.34 4.32 -19.63
CA GLY A 96 -11.84 5.71 -19.52
C GLY A 96 -12.75 6.63 -18.70
N ILE A 97 -13.93 6.17 -18.27
CA ILE A 97 -14.80 6.92 -17.34
C ILE A 97 -14.07 7.14 -16.01
N TRP A 98 -13.36 6.11 -15.56
CA TRP A 98 -12.66 6.12 -14.29
C TRP A 98 -11.39 7.00 -14.34
N ALA A 99 -10.74 7.08 -15.51
CA ALA A 99 -9.68 8.05 -15.77
C ALA A 99 -10.19 9.50 -15.80
N LEU A 100 -11.43 9.73 -16.27
CA LEU A 100 -12.05 11.06 -16.27
C LEU A 100 -12.39 11.54 -14.86
N VAL A 101 -12.90 10.65 -14.00
CA VAL A 101 -13.14 10.95 -12.58
C VAL A 101 -11.82 11.29 -11.87
N ASP A 102 -10.78 10.47 -12.08
CA ASP A 102 -9.46 10.73 -11.49
C ASP A 102 -8.86 12.06 -11.99
N LEU A 103 -9.07 12.45 -13.26
CA LEU A 103 -8.65 13.75 -13.79
C LEU A 103 -9.30 14.92 -13.03
N ILE A 104 -10.62 14.84 -12.80
CA ILE A 104 -11.37 15.88 -12.08
C ILE A 104 -10.88 15.97 -10.63
N ASN A 105 -10.66 14.83 -9.99
CA ASN A 105 -10.17 14.80 -8.62
C ASN A 105 -8.76 15.41 -8.50
N ILE A 106 -7.85 15.12 -9.45
CA ILE A 106 -6.49 15.68 -9.47
C ILE A 106 -6.53 17.20 -9.67
N LEU A 107 -7.41 17.69 -10.54
CA LEU A 107 -7.57 19.13 -10.80
C LEU A 107 -8.20 19.88 -9.61
N THR A 108 -9.05 19.19 -8.84
CA THR A 108 -9.76 19.75 -7.68
C THR A 108 -8.92 19.65 -6.39
N ASP A 109 -7.67 19.16 -6.48
CA ASP A 109 -6.82 18.85 -5.31
C ASP A 109 -7.54 17.94 -4.28
N ASN A 110 -8.51 17.12 -4.74
CA ASN A 110 -9.26 16.14 -3.94
C ASN A 110 -8.72 14.71 -4.09
N PHE A 111 -7.59 14.57 -4.80
CA PHE A 111 -7.05 13.27 -5.19
C PHE A 111 -6.05 12.71 -4.20
#